data_AF-A0A0F8YF31-F1
#
_entry.id   AF-A0A0F8YF31-F1
#
_cell.length_a   1.000
_cell.length_b   1.000
_cell.length_c   1.000
_cell.angle_alpha   90.00
_cell.angle_beta   90.00
_cell.angle_gamma   90.00
#
_symmetry.space_group_name_H-M   'P 1'
#
loop_
_entity.id
_entity.type
_entity.pdbx_description
1 polymer ?
#
loop_
_entity_poly.entity_id
_entity_poly.type
_entity_poly.pdbx_seq_one_letter_code
_entity_poly.pdbx_strand_id
1 'polypeptide(L)'
;AILTRYQLEAEKGSGFVPMNCGQEVYDYVKITDSRQGDTRVGNIGYLNRTFTPGKIPVLEFRFGSIALGGVMGILPPGVGSGGLTMAMLQPIFTVIYDALNDIITFIQESSTYLPLAGGTMTGNIAMCSNKVTGLAAPTSANDAVRKAYADLFLLLAGGTMSGAIAMGSNKITGLAAGSASGDALRYEQLISLYLLLTGGTLSGDLTLANGADILPENTGGANVGSSAKEVGEVHTDKLYASVRSKISVGTAMYD
;
A
#
# COMPACT_ATOMS: atom_id res chain seq x y z
N ALA A 1 -20.54 -68.79 -31.91
CA ALA A 1 -20.19 -69.73 -30.82
C ALA A 1 -19.21 -70.81 -31.25
N ILE A 2 -19.45 -71.54 -32.35
CA ILE A 2 -18.58 -72.62 -32.83
C ILE A 2 -17.21 -72.12 -33.31
N LEU A 3 -17.17 -71.04 -34.11
CA LEU A 3 -15.92 -70.42 -34.58
C LEU A 3 -15.02 -69.94 -33.42
N THR A 4 -15.62 -69.36 -32.38
CA THR A 4 -14.91 -68.88 -31.18
C THR A 4 -14.30 -70.03 -30.38
N ARG A 5 -14.96 -71.20 -30.34
CA ARG A 5 -14.41 -72.41 -29.69
C ARG A 5 -13.22 -72.97 -30.46
N TYR A 6 -13.31 -73.05 -31.79
CA TYR A 6 -12.19 -73.48 -32.62
C TYR A 6 -11.00 -72.50 -32.60
N GLN A 7 -11.26 -71.19 -32.53
CA GLN A 7 -10.20 -70.18 -32.34
C GLN A 7 -9.53 -70.30 -30.98
N LEU A 8 -10.31 -70.46 -29.91
CA LEU A 8 -9.78 -70.66 -28.57
C LEU A 8 -9.01 -71.98 -28.45
N GLU A 9 -9.41 -73.05 -29.13
CA GLU A 9 -8.68 -74.31 -29.17
C GLU A 9 -7.41 -74.24 -30.02
N ALA A 10 -7.40 -73.45 -31.11
CA ALA A 10 -6.22 -73.18 -31.92
C ALA A 10 -5.16 -72.38 -31.16
N GLU A 11 -5.57 -71.45 -30.29
CA GLU A 11 -4.69 -70.61 -29.49
C GLU A 11 -4.46 -71.15 -28.06
N LYS A 12 -4.51 -72.47 -27.85
CA LYS A 12 -4.14 -73.10 -26.56
C LYS A 12 -2.73 -73.69 -26.64
N GLY A 13 -1.95 -73.46 -25.60
CA GLY A 13 -0.66 -74.09 -25.40
C GLY A 13 0.33 -73.18 -24.69
N SER A 14 1.40 -73.75 -24.18
CA SER A 14 2.48 -73.03 -23.52
C SER A 14 3.79 -73.75 -23.75
N GLY A 15 4.90 -73.03 -23.65
CA GLY A 15 6.21 -73.64 -23.72
C GLY A 15 7.27 -72.81 -23.02
N PHE A 16 8.36 -73.50 -22.71
CA PHE A 16 9.58 -72.90 -22.20
C PHE A 16 10.64 -72.99 -23.28
N VAL A 17 11.18 -71.85 -23.69
CA VAL A 17 12.27 -71.77 -24.67
C VAL A 17 13.44 -70.99 -24.09
N PRO A 18 14.68 -71.22 -24.54
CA PRO A 18 15.79 -70.33 -24.23
C PRO A 18 15.43 -68.89 -24.61
N MET A 19 15.87 -67.94 -23.80
CA MET A 19 15.61 -66.52 -24.05
C MET A 19 16.20 -66.09 -25.40
N ASN A 20 15.32 -65.73 -26.34
CA ASN A 20 15.70 -65.13 -27.61
C ASN A 20 15.45 -63.61 -27.57
N CYS A 21 16.26 -62.86 -28.31
CA CYS A 21 16.01 -61.44 -28.55
C CYS A 21 15.04 -61.34 -29.72
N GLY A 22 13.80 -60.89 -29.46
CA GLY A 22 12.82 -60.62 -30.50
C GLY A 22 11.45 -61.30 -30.35
N GLN A 23 11.20 -62.05 -29.27
CA GLN A 23 9.85 -62.54 -28.98
C GLN A 23 9.05 -61.48 -28.21
N GLU A 24 7.90 -61.07 -28.76
CA GLU A 24 6.95 -60.13 -28.18
C GLU A 24 5.56 -60.74 -27.99
N VAL A 25 4.70 -60.03 -27.25
CA VAL A 25 3.27 -60.38 -27.15
C VAL A 25 2.60 -60.00 -28.47
N TYR A 26 1.64 -60.79 -28.93
CA TYR A 26 1.00 -60.73 -30.26
C TYR A 26 1.83 -61.20 -31.46
N ASP A 27 3.05 -61.66 -31.26
CA ASP A 27 3.76 -62.35 -32.35
C ASP A 27 3.01 -63.63 -32.72
N TYR A 28 2.72 -63.78 -34.01
CA TYR A 28 2.14 -65.01 -34.54
C TYR A 28 3.26 -66.01 -34.79
N VAL A 29 3.38 -66.99 -33.90
CA VAL A 29 4.50 -67.93 -33.93
C VAL A 29 4.03 -69.35 -34.17
N LYS A 30 4.87 -70.11 -34.88
CA LYS A 30 4.72 -71.56 -35.08
C LYS A 30 5.74 -72.28 -34.22
N ILE A 31 5.27 -73.27 -33.45
CA ILE A 31 6.11 -74.07 -32.58
C ILE A 31 5.83 -75.54 -32.85
N THR A 32 6.91 -76.30 -32.98
CA THR A 32 6.86 -77.74 -33.22
C THR A 32 7.61 -78.43 -32.08
N ASP A 33 6.89 -79.20 -31.25
CA ASP A 33 7.51 -80.09 -30.27
C ASP A 33 7.91 -81.38 -30.97
N SER A 34 9.20 -81.51 -31.26
CA SER A 34 9.77 -82.68 -31.94
C SER A 34 9.66 -83.97 -31.14
N ARG A 35 9.40 -83.90 -29.82
CA ARG A 35 9.26 -85.10 -28.95
C ARG A 35 7.90 -85.75 -29.09
N GLN A 36 6.86 -84.95 -29.35
CA GLN A 36 5.47 -85.42 -29.50
C GLN A 36 4.98 -85.34 -30.95
N GLY A 37 5.80 -84.81 -31.87
CA GLY A 37 5.42 -84.60 -33.28
C GLY A 37 4.34 -83.54 -33.46
N ASP A 38 4.14 -82.69 -32.46
CA ASP A 38 3.00 -81.81 -32.37
C ASP A 38 3.36 -80.38 -32.78
N THR A 39 2.52 -79.73 -33.59
CA THR A 39 2.73 -78.36 -34.06
C THR A 39 1.57 -77.48 -33.63
N ARG A 40 1.89 -76.33 -33.04
CA ARG A 40 0.95 -75.30 -32.60
C ARG A 40 1.29 -73.98 -33.26
N VAL A 41 0.26 -73.23 -33.64
CA VAL A 41 0.36 -71.90 -34.24
C VAL A 41 -0.61 -70.98 -33.52
N GLY A 42 -0.19 -69.75 -33.23
CA GLY A 42 -1.07 -68.79 -32.57
C GLY A 42 -0.34 -67.54 -32.17
N ASN A 43 -1.11 -66.54 -31.75
CA ASN A 43 -0.57 -65.33 -31.14
C ASN A 43 -0.08 -65.63 -29.72
N ILE A 44 1.06 -65.05 -29.36
CA ILE A 44 1.54 -65.09 -27.98
C ILE A 44 0.69 -64.14 -27.14
N GLY A 45 -0.08 -64.69 -26.19
CA GLY A 45 -0.90 -63.90 -25.28
C GLY A 45 -0.19 -63.51 -23.98
N TYR A 46 0.86 -64.24 -23.61
CA TYR A 46 1.66 -63.99 -22.41
C TYR A 46 3.10 -64.40 -22.62
N LEU A 47 3.99 -63.64 -21.99
CA LEU A 47 5.41 -63.84 -22.05
C LEU A 47 6.04 -63.49 -20.71
N ASN A 48 6.80 -64.41 -20.13
CA ASN A 48 7.55 -64.22 -18.89
C ASN A 48 9.02 -64.59 -19.10
N ARG A 49 9.90 -63.67 -18.73
CA ARG A 49 11.36 -63.83 -18.85
C ARG A 49 11.93 -64.08 -17.47
N THR A 50 12.38 -65.31 -17.21
CA THR A 50 13.00 -65.66 -15.94
C THR A 50 14.51 -65.73 -16.10
N PHE A 51 15.21 -64.89 -15.35
CA PHE A 51 16.65 -64.94 -15.19
C PHE A 51 16.99 -65.45 -13.78
N THR A 52 17.78 -66.52 -13.71
CA THR A 52 18.33 -67.02 -12.45
C THR A 52 19.85 -67.12 -12.61
N PRO A 53 20.65 -66.51 -11.73
CA PRO A 53 22.11 -66.61 -11.78
C PRO A 53 22.56 -68.08 -11.86
N GLY A 54 23.44 -68.40 -12.81
CA GLY A 54 23.97 -69.76 -13.01
C GLY A 54 23.06 -70.72 -13.79
N LYS A 55 21.89 -70.28 -14.27
CA LYS A 55 21.03 -71.05 -15.18
C LYS A 55 20.87 -70.34 -16.52
N ILE A 56 20.59 -71.13 -17.57
CA ILE A 56 20.24 -70.56 -18.89
C ILE A 56 18.95 -69.77 -18.72
N PRO A 57 18.88 -68.49 -19.15
CA PRO A 57 17.66 -67.70 -19.05
C PRO A 57 16.54 -68.34 -19.87
N VAL A 58 15.36 -68.46 -19.26
CA VAL A 58 14.22 -69.14 -19.87
C VAL A 58 13.09 -68.15 -20.11
N LEU A 59 12.49 -68.27 -21.28
CA LEU A 59 11.29 -67.58 -21.69
C LEU A 59 10.11 -68.56 -21.61
N GLU A 60 9.14 -68.27 -20.75
CA GLU A 60 7.83 -68.90 -20.80
C GLU A 60 6.93 -68.08 -21.73
N PHE A 61 6.30 -68.73 -22.69
CA PHE A 61 5.25 -68.12 -23.49
C PHE A 61 3.98 -68.97 -23.38
N ARG A 62 2.83 -68.32 -23.54
CA ARG A 62 1.54 -69.01 -23.62
C ARG A 62 0.74 -68.45 -24.79
N PHE A 63 0.20 -69.35 -25.60
CA PHE A 63 -0.79 -69.03 -26.61
C PHE A 63 -2.11 -68.68 -25.94
N GLY A 64 -2.85 -67.75 -26.56
CA GLY A 64 -4.21 -67.45 -26.16
C GLY A 64 -4.65 -66.04 -26.55
N SER A 65 -5.92 -65.90 -26.90
CA SER A 65 -6.57 -64.59 -26.90
C SER A 65 -6.60 -64.04 -25.47
N ILE A 66 -6.19 -62.79 -25.33
CA ILE A 66 -6.21 -62.10 -24.05
C ILE A 66 -7.68 -61.86 -23.72
N ALA A 67 -8.18 -62.60 -22.73
CA ALA A 67 -9.56 -62.47 -22.29
C ALA A 67 -9.84 -61.00 -21.93
N LEU A 68 -11.02 -60.53 -22.31
CA LEU A 68 -11.49 -59.16 -22.12
C LEU A 68 -11.23 -58.70 -20.67
N GLY A 69 -10.17 -57.88 -20.46
CA GLY A 69 -9.76 -57.38 -19.15
C GLY A 69 -8.36 -57.80 -18.64
N GLY A 70 -7.60 -58.63 -19.36
CA GLY A 70 -6.20 -58.92 -19.03
C GLY A 70 -5.25 -57.81 -19.49
N VAL A 71 -4.33 -57.36 -18.64
CA VAL A 71 -3.24 -56.46 -19.07
C VAL A 71 -2.08 -57.28 -19.64
N MET A 72 -1.67 -56.87 -20.84
CA MET A 72 -0.63 -57.45 -21.68
C MET A 72 0.62 -57.83 -20.87
N GLY A 73 1.08 -59.08 -21.01
CA GLY A 73 2.37 -59.53 -20.43
C GLY A 73 2.45 -59.59 -18.90
N ILE A 74 1.39 -59.20 -18.18
CA ILE A 74 1.35 -59.25 -16.70
C ILE A 74 0.72 -60.55 -16.21
N LEU A 75 -0.31 -61.08 -16.89
CA LEU A 75 -0.99 -62.32 -16.50
C LEU A 75 -1.05 -63.38 -17.62
N PRO A 76 -0.94 -64.68 -17.26
CA PRO A 76 -1.18 -65.79 -18.17
C PRO A 76 -2.59 -65.79 -18.81
N PRO A 77 -2.74 -66.29 -20.05
CA PRO A 77 -4.04 -66.43 -20.70
C PRO A 77 -4.87 -67.49 -19.98
N GLY A 78 -6.18 -67.24 -19.78
CA GLY A 78 -7.10 -68.21 -19.18
C GLY A 78 -7.28 -68.13 -17.66
N VAL A 79 -6.68 -67.15 -16.96
CA VAL A 79 -7.07 -66.85 -15.57
C VAL A 79 -8.49 -66.27 -15.56
N GLY A 80 -9.47 -67.09 -15.18
CA GLY A 80 -10.88 -66.68 -15.19
C GLY A 80 -11.13 -65.53 -14.21
N SER A 81 -11.69 -64.41 -14.69
CA SER A 81 -12.29 -63.29 -13.93
C SER A 81 -11.63 -62.83 -12.60
N GLY A 82 -10.37 -63.17 -12.37
CA GLY A 82 -9.49 -62.63 -11.33
C GLY A 82 -8.48 -61.71 -11.98
N GLY A 83 -8.95 -60.87 -12.92
CA GLY A 83 -8.15 -59.82 -13.54
C GLY A 83 -7.53 -58.92 -12.46
N LEU A 84 -6.40 -58.28 -12.80
CA LEU A 84 -5.64 -57.32 -12.00
C LEU A 84 -6.21 -57.10 -10.60
N THR A 85 -5.62 -57.78 -9.62
CA THR A 85 -6.01 -57.50 -8.24
C THR A 85 -5.60 -56.08 -7.91
N MET A 86 -6.36 -55.42 -7.03
CA MET A 86 -6.05 -54.05 -6.60
C MET A 86 -4.60 -53.94 -6.10
N ALA A 87 -4.06 -55.00 -5.49
CA ALA A 87 -2.68 -55.13 -5.04
C ALA A 87 -1.63 -55.00 -6.16
N MET A 88 -1.92 -55.50 -7.36
CA MET A 88 -1.00 -55.43 -8.51
C MET A 88 -0.95 -54.03 -9.14
N LEU A 89 -2.04 -53.26 -9.03
CA LEU A 89 -2.12 -51.90 -9.54
C LEU A 89 -1.70 -50.83 -8.52
N GLN A 90 -1.65 -51.17 -7.23
CA GLN A 90 -1.21 -50.25 -6.18
C GLN A 90 0.10 -49.50 -6.49
N PRO A 91 1.20 -50.15 -6.91
CA PRO A 91 2.45 -49.41 -7.12
C PRO A 91 2.34 -48.36 -8.23
N ILE A 92 1.53 -48.63 -9.27
CA ILE A 92 1.30 -47.67 -10.36
C ILE A 92 0.43 -46.51 -9.84
N PHE A 93 -0.61 -46.81 -9.06
CA PHE A 93 -1.46 -45.77 -8.46
C PHE A 93 -0.70 -44.90 -7.48
N THR A 94 0.21 -45.46 -6.68
CA THR A 94 1.08 -44.70 -5.77
C THR A 94 1.94 -43.70 -6.55
N VAL A 95 2.65 -44.15 -7.60
CA VAL A 95 3.51 -43.25 -8.40
C VAL A 95 2.71 -42.10 -9.02
N ILE A 96 1.53 -42.39 -9.57
CA ILE A 96 0.68 -41.35 -10.18
C ILE A 96 0.14 -40.40 -9.11
N TYR A 97 -0.27 -40.93 -7.96
CA TYR A 97 -0.81 -40.14 -6.85
C TYR A 97 0.23 -39.18 -6.27
N ASP A 98 1.45 -39.67 -6.04
CA ASP A 98 2.55 -38.86 -5.52
C ASP A 98 2.91 -37.74 -6.51
N ALA A 99 3.03 -38.05 -7.80
CA ALA A 99 3.30 -37.05 -8.83
C ALA A 99 2.23 -35.96 -8.91
N LEU A 100 0.95 -36.32 -8.76
CA LEU A 100 -0.14 -35.34 -8.74
C LEU A 100 -0.11 -34.47 -7.49
N ASN A 101 0.21 -35.04 -6.33
CA ASN A 101 0.35 -34.26 -5.09
C ASN A 101 1.53 -33.30 -5.14
N ASP A 102 2.65 -33.69 -5.76
CA ASP A 102 3.80 -32.81 -5.98
C ASP A 102 3.42 -31.60 -6.83
N ILE A 103 2.67 -31.83 -7.92
CA ILE A 103 2.18 -30.74 -8.79
C ILE A 103 1.23 -29.81 -8.03
N ILE A 104 0.29 -30.37 -7.26
CA ILE A 104 -0.66 -29.56 -6.47
C ILE A 104 0.09 -28.72 -5.44
N THR A 105 1.05 -29.31 -4.73
CA THR A 105 1.86 -28.62 -3.71
C THR A 105 2.61 -27.45 -4.33
N PHE A 106 3.26 -27.67 -5.48
CA PHE A 106 3.94 -26.60 -6.21
C PHE A 106 3.01 -25.43 -6.57
N ILE A 107 1.81 -25.72 -7.08
CA ILE A 107 0.83 -24.69 -7.43
C ILE A 107 0.37 -23.92 -6.19
N GLN A 108 0.09 -24.61 -5.09
CA GLN A 108 -0.35 -23.97 -3.84
C GLN A 108 0.73 -23.07 -3.25
N GLU A 109 1.99 -23.53 -3.19
CA GLU A 109 3.11 -22.71 -2.71
C GLU A 109 3.27 -21.44 -3.56
N SER A 110 3.19 -21.57 -4.89
CA SER A 110 3.28 -20.42 -5.80
C SER A 110 2.15 -19.39 -5.61
N SER A 111 0.99 -19.81 -5.06
CA SER A 111 -0.18 -18.96 -4.85
C SER A 111 -0.17 -18.20 -3.51
N THR A 112 0.79 -18.49 -2.62
CA THR A 112 0.88 -17.82 -1.31
C THR A 112 1.71 -16.54 -1.33
N TYR A 113 2.42 -16.27 -2.42
CA TYR A 113 3.30 -15.12 -2.58
C TYR A 113 2.80 -14.14 -3.65
N LEU A 114 3.14 -12.86 -3.50
CA LEU A 114 2.92 -11.89 -4.56
C LEU A 114 3.98 -12.08 -5.67
N PRO A 115 3.61 -12.06 -6.96
CA PRO A 115 4.59 -12.21 -8.04
C PRO A 115 5.65 -11.10 -8.05
N LEU A 116 6.87 -11.40 -8.53
CA LEU A 116 7.96 -10.41 -8.66
C LEU A 116 7.62 -9.26 -9.61
N ALA A 117 6.75 -9.49 -10.59
CA ALA A 117 6.22 -8.45 -11.48
C ALA A 117 5.20 -7.52 -10.78
N GLY A 118 4.87 -7.80 -9.51
CA GLY A 118 3.81 -7.14 -8.75
C GLY A 118 2.47 -7.88 -8.88
N GLY A 119 1.49 -7.37 -8.15
CA GLY A 119 0.12 -7.87 -8.15
C GLY A 119 -0.77 -7.06 -7.22
N THR A 120 -2.05 -7.45 -7.13
CA THR A 120 -3.02 -6.80 -6.25
C THR A 120 -3.21 -7.62 -4.98
N MET A 121 -3.00 -6.99 -3.83
CA MET A 121 -3.40 -7.57 -2.54
C MET A 121 -4.79 -7.05 -2.18
N THR A 122 -5.74 -7.96 -1.93
CA THR A 122 -7.09 -7.60 -1.48
C THR A 122 -7.25 -7.89 0.01
N GLY A 123 -7.82 -6.93 0.75
CA GLY A 123 -8.01 -7.03 2.20
C GLY A 123 -6.92 -6.36 3.02
N ASN A 124 -7.06 -6.43 4.34
CA ASN A 124 -6.14 -5.78 5.27
C ASN A 124 -4.83 -6.56 5.39
N ILE A 125 -3.70 -5.85 5.37
CA ILE A 125 -2.36 -6.42 5.58
C ILE A 125 -1.87 -6.03 6.97
N ALA A 126 -1.76 -7.00 7.87
CA ALA A 126 -1.15 -6.80 9.18
C ALA A 126 0.36 -7.01 9.10
N MET A 127 1.15 -5.93 9.17
CA MET A 127 2.62 -6.00 9.13
C MET A 127 3.28 -6.24 10.49
N CYS A 128 2.51 -6.23 11.59
CA CYS A 128 3.03 -6.30 12.96
C CYS A 128 4.17 -5.27 13.18
N SER A 129 5.35 -5.70 13.66
CA SER A 129 6.52 -4.83 13.87
C SER A 129 7.44 -4.72 12.64
N ASN A 130 7.03 -5.26 11.49
CA ASN A 130 7.84 -5.22 10.27
C ASN A 130 7.72 -3.87 9.57
N LYS A 131 8.81 -3.45 8.93
CA LYS A 131 8.90 -2.19 8.17
C LYS A 131 8.75 -2.46 6.69
N VAL A 132 8.08 -1.55 5.98
CA VAL A 132 8.17 -1.49 4.51
C VAL A 132 9.41 -0.66 4.16
N THR A 133 10.38 -1.29 3.51
CA THR A 133 11.68 -0.67 3.16
C THR A 133 11.79 -0.48 1.66
N GLY A 134 12.70 0.39 1.20
CA GLY A 134 12.95 0.61 -0.23
C GLY A 134 11.96 1.51 -0.96
N LEU A 135 11.04 2.21 -0.26
CA LEU A 135 10.17 3.21 -0.90
C LEU A 135 11.00 4.39 -1.41
N ALA A 136 10.85 4.72 -2.70
CA ALA A 136 11.38 5.92 -3.29
C ALA A 136 10.64 7.18 -2.81
N ALA A 137 11.14 8.36 -3.20
CA ALA A 137 10.37 9.59 -3.02
C ALA A 137 9.11 9.54 -3.89
N PRO A 138 7.93 9.93 -3.36
CA PRO A 138 6.70 9.92 -4.14
C PRO A 138 6.79 10.91 -5.30
N THR A 139 6.21 10.55 -6.44
CA THR A 139 6.11 11.39 -7.64
C THR A 139 4.66 11.72 -7.99
N SER A 140 3.73 10.85 -7.61
CA SER A 140 2.29 11.00 -7.82
C SER A 140 1.55 11.15 -6.49
N ALA A 141 0.38 11.77 -6.52
CA ALA A 141 -0.44 12.02 -5.32
C ALA A 141 -0.92 10.73 -4.61
N ASN A 142 -0.96 9.59 -5.33
CA ASN A 142 -1.42 8.30 -4.82
C ASN A 142 -0.27 7.38 -4.39
N ASP A 143 0.98 7.84 -4.48
CA ASP A 143 2.13 7.04 -4.08
C ASP A 143 2.16 6.87 -2.56
N ALA A 144 2.61 5.70 -2.10
CA ALA A 144 2.97 5.53 -0.70
C ALA A 144 4.19 6.40 -0.35
N VAL A 145 4.20 6.98 0.85
CA VAL A 145 5.27 7.88 1.29
C VAL A 145 6.07 7.30 2.45
N ARG A 146 7.39 7.48 2.43
CA ARG A 146 8.25 7.20 3.58
C ARG A 146 7.99 8.23 4.70
N LYS A 147 8.04 7.81 5.96
CA LYS A 147 7.79 8.69 7.13
C LYS A 147 8.65 9.96 7.12
N ALA A 148 9.94 9.81 6.86
CA ALA A 148 10.86 10.94 6.77
C ALA A 148 10.63 11.86 5.55
N TYR A 149 9.79 11.50 4.59
CA TYR A 149 9.32 12.44 3.56
C TYR A 149 8.08 13.19 4.06
N ALA A 150 7.13 12.48 4.69
CA ALA A 150 5.94 13.10 5.27
C ALA A 150 6.29 14.14 6.35
N ASP A 151 7.32 13.88 7.17
CA ASP A 151 7.73 14.76 8.28
C ASP A 151 8.41 16.07 7.84
N LEU A 152 8.73 16.23 6.54
CA LEU A 152 9.29 17.48 6.00
C LEU A 152 8.24 18.58 5.81
N PHE A 153 6.96 18.24 5.88
CA PHE A 153 5.88 19.14 5.53
C PHE A 153 4.95 19.36 6.72
N LEU A 154 4.43 20.59 6.82
CA LEU A 154 3.32 20.91 7.70
C LEU A 154 2.00 20.57 7.00
N LEU A 155 0.95 20.26 7.78
CA LEU A 155 -0.38 19.99 7.22
C LEU A 155 -0.92 21.23 6.50
N LEU A 156 -1.53 21.02 5.33
CA LEU A 156 -2.01 22.10 4.47
C LEU A 156 -3.27 22.81 5.02
N ALA A 157 -4.09 22.10 5.81
CA ALA A 157 -5.30 22.65 6.41
C ALA A 157 -5.51 22.10 7.82
N GLY A 158 -5.63 23.01 8.78
CA GLY A 158 -6.00 22.68 10.15
C GLY A 158 -4.91 21.95 10.94
N GLY A 159 -4.71 22.38 12.17
CA GLY A 159 -3.75 21.78 13.10
C GLY A 159 -3.25 22.84 14.07
N THR A 160 -3.08 22.45 15.33
CA THR A 160 -2.37 23.30 16.29
C THR A 160 -0.89 23.10 16.04
N MET A 161 -0.23 24.14 15.53
CA MET A 161 1.22 24.19 15.51
C MET A 161 1.69 24.26 16.97
N SER A 162 2.20 23.15 17.50
CA SER A 162 2.77 23.10 18.84
C SER A 162 4.29 23.30 18.78
N GLY A 163 4.81 24.12 19.69
CA GLY A 163 6.23 24.49 19.72
C GLY A 163 6.57 25.69 18.85
N ALA A 164 7.85 26.09 18.90
CA ALA A 164 8.35 27.22 18.15
C ALA A 164 8.52 26.85 16.66
N ILE A 165 8.00 27.69 15.77
CA ILE A 165 8.25 27.59 14.34
C ILE A 165 9.28 28.63 13.95
N ALA A 166 10.47 28.18 13.60
CA ALA A 166 11.50 29.04 13.04
C ALA A 166 11.21 29.32 11.56
N MET A 167 10.76 30.53 11.25
CA MET A 167 10.55 30.97 9.85
C MET A 167 11.86 31.34 9.13
N GLY A 168 12.99 31.42 9.86
CA GLY A 168 14.27 31.88 9.32
C GLY A 168 14.17 33.29 8.76
N SER A 169 14.76 33.52 7.59
CA SER A 169 14.68 34.81 6.87
C SER A 169 13.48 34.91 5.92
N ASN A 170 12.50 34.00 6.02
CA ASN A 170 11.36 33.97 5.12
C ASN A 170 10.23 34.89 5.59
N LYS A 171 9.50 35.48 4.62
CA LYS A 171 8.30 36.29 4.89
C LYS A 171 7.08 35.40 5.10
N ILE A 172 6.16 35.84 5.94
CA ILE A 172 4.81 35.26 6.07
C ILE A 172 3.89 36.05 5.12
N THR A 173 3.37 35.39 4.09
CA THR A 173 2.48 36.01 3.08
C THR A 173 1.06 35.50 3.22
N GLY A 174 0.07 36.29 2.81
CA GLY A 174 -1.35 35.88 2.86
C GLY A 174 -1.96 35.87 4.26
N LEU A 175 -1.29 36.48 5.25
CA LEU A 175 -1.85 36.67 6.59
C LEU A 175 -3.03 37.64 6.52
N ALA A 176 -4.17 37.28 7.13
CA ALA A 176 -5.32 38.18 7.26
C ALA A 176 -5.07 39.27 8.32
N ALA A 177 -5.87 40.34 8.30
CA ALA A 177 -5.78 41.38 9.33
C ALA A 177 -6.21 40.84 10.69
N GLY A 178 -5.36 40.97 11.72
CA GLY A 178 -5.73 40.59 13.09
C GLY A 178 -6.84 41.50 13.61
N SER A 179 -7.84 40.92 14.28
CA SER A 179 -9.02 41.62 14.81
C SER A 179 -9.38 41.23 16.26
N ALA A 180 -8.89 40.08 16.74
CA ALA A 180 -9.13 39.57 18.08
C ALA A 180 -7.83 39.40 18.89
N SER A 181 -7.97 39.22 20.21
CA SER A 181 -6.83 38.91 21.08
C SER A 181 -6.23 37.56 20.72
N GLY A 182 -4.92 37.53 20.51
CA GLY A 182 -4.17 36.34 20.09
C GLY A 182 -3.91 36.24 18.58
N ASP A 183 -4.53 37.11 17.76
CA ASP A 183 -4.23 37.17 16.33
C ASP A 183 -2.81 37.69 16.07
N ALA A 184 -2.17 37.18 15.02
CA ALA A 184 -0.96 37.79 14.49
C ALA A 184 -1.30 39.08 13.74
N LEU A 185 -0.52 40.13 13.96
CA LEU A 185 -0.71 41.43 13.30
C LEU A 185 0.20 41.58 12.08
N ARG A 186 -0.36 42.20 11.03
CA ARG A 186 0.42 42.61 9.85
C ARG A 186 1.20 43.89 10.14
N TYR A 187 2.29 44.12 9.42
CA TYR A 187 3.16 45.28 9.64
C TYR A 187 2.40 46.61 9.49
N GLU A 188 1.51 46.70 8.50
CA GLU A 188 0.65 47.86 8.25
C GLU A 188 -0.30 48.18 9.42
N GLN A 189 -0.75 47.18 10.18
CA GLN A 189 -1.59 47.39 11.35
C GLN A 189 -0.77 47.96 12.51
N LEU A 190 0.48 47.51 12.66
CA LEU A 190 1.37 47.98 13.72
C LEU A 190 1.77 49.45 13.51
N ILE A 191 2.16 49.83 12.29
CA ILE A 191 2.58 51.21 11.99
C ILE A 191 1.42 52.20 12.08
N SER A 192 0.17 51.76 11.95
CA SER A 192 -1.00 52.62 12.08
C SER A 192 -1.39 52.90 13.53
N LEU A 193 -0.84 52.14 14.49
CA LEU A 193 -1.13 52.31 15.92
C LEU A 193 -0.21 53.34 16.60
N TYR A 194 0.99 53.56 16.05
CA TYR A 194 1.98 54.48 16.61
C TYR A 194 2.17 55.70 15.72
N LEU A 195 2.40 56.86 16.35
CA LEU A 195 2.92 58.01 15.64
C LEU A 195 4.34 57.71 15.18
N LEU A 196 4.62 57.94 13.90
CA LEU A 196 5.96 57.73 13.35
C LEU A 196 6.94 58.69 14.04
N LEU A 197 8.20 58.26 14.24
CA LEU A 197 9.24 59.12 14.85
C LEU A 197 9.51 60.41 14.05
N THR A 198 9.09 60.45 12.77
CA THR A 198 9.13 61.62 11.90
C THR A 198 7.98 62.60 12.14
N GLY A 199 7.13 62.35 13.13
CA GLY A 199 5.89 63.07 13.39
C GLY A 199 4.65 62.37 12.80
N GLY A 200 3.47 62.81 13.25
CA GLY A 200 2.17 62.36 12.76
C GLY A 200 1.03 63.10 13.46
N THR A 201 -0.20 62.82 13.06
CA THR A 201 -1.40 63.47 13.62
C THR A 201 -2.07 62.54 14.63
N LEU A 202 -2.09 62.94 15.89
CA LEU A 202 -2.91 62.30 16.93
C LEU A 202 -4.32 62.90 16.90
N SER A 203 -5.34 62.06 17.07
CA SER A 203 -6.72 62.51 17.27
C SER A 203 -7.15 62.14 18.69
N GLY A 204 -7.83 63.06 19.37
CA GLY A 204 -8.21 62.94 20.79
C GLY A 204 -7.25 63.68 21.74
N ASP A 205 -7.61 63.70 23.02
CA ASP A 205 -6.82 64.39 24.06
C ASP A 205 -5.49 63.66 24.30
N LEU A 206 -4.39 64.39 24.18
CA LEU A 206 -3.05 63.90 24.47
C LEU A 206 -2.65 64.25 25.90
N THR A 207 -2.59 63.26 26.79
CA THR A 207 -2.05 63.44 28.14
C THR A 207 -0.55 63.15 28.15
N LEU A 208 0.27 64.17 28.37
CA LEU A 208 1.72 64.03 28.50
C LEU A 208 2.12 63.83 29.98
N ALA A 209 3.07 62.93 30.23
CA ALA A 209 3.59 62.72 31.59
C ALA A 209 4.42 63.93 32.05
N ASN A 210 4.26 64.34 33.32
CA ASN A 210 5.08 65.36 34.01
C ASN A 210 5.16 66.74 33.34
N GLY A 211 4.04 67.25 32.81
CA GLY A 211 3.96 68.65 32.36
C GLY A 211 4.86 68.98 31.16
N ALA A 212 5.15 67.99 30.31
CA ALA A 212 5.84 68.25 29.05
C ALA A 212 4.98 69.20 28.18
N ASP A 213 5.59 70.27 27.69
CA ASP A 213 4.93 71.27 26.86
C ASP A 213 4.68 70.72 25.45
N ILE A 214 3.46 70.90 24.94
CA ILE A 214 3.16 70.74 23.52
C ILE A 214 3.66 72.00 22.83
N LEU A 215 4.76 71.90 22.10
CA LEU A 215 5.16 73.00 21.22
C LEU A 215 4.09 73.12 20.11
N PRO A 216 3.48 74.30 19.91
CA PRO A 216 2.51 74.50 18.85
C PRO A 216 3.15 74.21 17.48
N GLU A 217 2.34 73.73 16.54
CA GLU A 217 2.74 73.41 15.17
C GLU A 217 3.59 74.57 14.58
N ASN A 218 4.85 74.30 14.22
CA ASN A 218 5.72 75.28 13.56
C ASN A 218 5.45 75.30 12.05
N THR A 219 4.20 75.51 11.67
CA THR A 219 3.82 75.99 10.33
C THR A 219 3.55 77.47 10.54
N GLY A 220 4.32 78.33 9.86
CA GLY A 220 4.19 79.78 9.93
C GLY A 220 2.83 80.27 9.39
N GLY A 221 1.76 80.03 10.15
CA GLY A 221 0.38 80.32 9.78
C GLY A 221 -0.56 80.16 10.97
N ALA A 222 -0.75 81.24 11.72
CA ALA A 222 -1.91 81.55 12.56
C ALA A 222 -2.56 80.39 13.34
N ASN A 223 -2.08 80.19 14.57
CA ASN A 223 -2.77 79.40 15.58
C ASN A 223 -4.04 80.16 16.02
N VAL A 224 -5.19 79.86 15.44
CA VAL A 224 -6.50 80.39 15.86
C VAL A 224 -7.08 79.43 16.91
N GLY A 225 -6.91 79.78 18.19
CA GLY A 225 -7.82 79.35 19.25
C GLY A 225 -7.43 78.11 20.07
N SER A 226 -6.33 78.16 20.83
CA SER A 226 -6.26 77.41 22.10
C SER A 226 -6.85 78.28 23.21
N SER A 227 -8.17 78.21 23.38
CA SER A 227 -8.92 78.86 24.46
C SER A 227 -8.55 78.25 25.81
N ALA A 228 -7.43 78.68 26.40
CA ALA A 228 -7.18 78.52 27.82
C ALA A 228 -8.19 79.40 28.56
N LYS A 229 -9.29 78.79 29.01
CA LYS A 229 -10.30 79.44 29.86
C LYS A 229 -9.71 79.57 31.26
N GLU A 230 -8.90 80.62 31.48
CA GLU A 230 -8.52 81.03 32.84
C GLU A 230 -9.78 81.51 33.57
N VAL A 231 -10.27 80.68 34.49
CA VAL A 231 -11.26 81.07 35.49
C VAL A 231 -10.53 81.92 36.53
N GLY A 232 -10.37 83.21 36.24
CA GLY A 232 -9.91 84.22 37.18
C GLY A 232 -11.10 85.05 37.67
N GLU A 233 -11.62 84.73 38.86
CA GLU A 233 -12.51 85.60 39.61
C GLU A 233 -11.77 86.90 40.00
N VAL A 234 -12.21 88.07 39.53
CA VAL A 234 -11.93 89.33 40.24
C VAL A 234 -13.15 90.24 40.19
N HIS A 235 -13.80 90.34 41.33
CA HIS A 235 -14.98 91.15 41.59
C HIS A 235 -14.56 92.48 42.24
N THR A 236 -14.02 93.47 41.50
CA THR A 236 -13.65 94.77 42.12
C THR A 236 -13.81 96.03 41.25
N ASP A 237 -14.54 96.01 40.13
CA ASP A 237 -14.70 97.23 39.31
C ASP A 237 -15.97 98.07 39.55
N LYS A 238 -16.66 97.87 40.69
CA LYS A 238 -17.76 98.77 41.12
C LYS A 238 -17.33 99.93 42.03
N LEU A 239 -16.06 100.00 42.44
CA LEU A 239 -15.55 101.09 43.29
C LEU A 239 -15.19 102.38 42.52
N TYR A 240 -14.94 102.30 41.21
CA TYR A 240 -14.51 103.48 40.43
C TYR A 240 -15.66 104.45 40.06
N ALA A 241 -16.92 104.03 40.14
CA ALA A 241 -18.06 104.89 39.81
C ALA A 241 -18.49 105.83 40.97
N SER A 242 -18.14 105.54 42.22
CA SER A 242 -18.61 106.31 43.39
C SER A 242 -17.77 107.57 43.68
N VAL A 243 -16.51 107.61 43.25
CA VAL A 243 -15.58 108.70 43.64
C VAL A 243 -15.72 109.95 42.75
N ARG A 244 -16.22 109.82 41.51
CA ARG A 244 -16.40 110.99 40.61
C ARG A 244 -17.64 111.85 40.91
N SER A 245 -18.58 111.41 41.75
CA SER A 245 -19.80 112.19 42.02
C SER A 245 -19.70 113.16 43.21
N LYS A 246 -18.55 113.21 43.91
CA LYS A 246 -18.39 114.03 45.14
C LYS A 246 -17.34 115.15 45.04
N ILE A 247 -16.74 115.39 43.88
CA ILE A 247 -15.78 116.48 43.70
C ILE A 247 -16.46 117.59 42.89
N SER A 248 -17.18 118.46 43.61
CA SER A 248 -17.62 119.77 43.12
C SER A 248 -16.54 120.78 43.48
N VAL A 249 -15.82 121.31 42.49
CA VAL A 249 -14.87 122.42 42.71
C VAL A 249 -15.44 123.65 42.03
N GLY A 250 -16.10 124.49 42.83
CA GLY A 250 -16.45 125.84 42.43
C GLY A 250 -15.20 126.71 42.34
N THR A 251 -15.13 127.56 41.32
CA THR A 251 -14.22 128.72 41.29
C THR A 251 -15.06 129.95 40.97
N ALA A 252 -14.86 130.99 41.77
CA ALA A 252 -15.65 132.20 41.82
C ALA A 252 -14.91 133.39 41.17
N MET A 253 -15.71 134.41 40.82
CA MET A 253 -15.42 135.85 40.66
C MET A 253 -14.52 136.35 39.52
N TYR A 254 -15.03 137.33 38.77
CA TYR A 254 -14.53 138.73 38.83
C TYR A 254 -15.57 139.70 38.23
N ASP A 255 -15.84 140.79 38.97
CA ASP A 255 -16.61 142.04 38.74
C ASP A 255 -17.86 142.08 37.83
#